data_AF-A0A849Z8K1-F1
#
_entry.id   AF-A0A849Z8K1-F1
#
_cell.length_a   1.000
_cell.length_b   1.000
_cell.length_c   1.000
_cell.angle_alpha   90.00
_cell.angle_beta   90.00
_cell.angle_gamma   90.00
#
_symmetry.space_group_name_H-M   'P 1'
#
loop_
_entity.id
_entity.type
_entity.pdbx_description
1 polymer ?
#
loop_
_entity_poly.entity_id
_entity_poly.type
_entity_poly.pdbx_seq_one_letter_code
_entity_poly.pdbx_strand_id
1 'polypeptide(L)'
;MTARMPSSESIEPAFFALRELFTGPLRGVSFPGVDASTVTELVDEAERRLERVAAARAAFADAHRELIAAESALSEQQTTLLAKSHVAIAYARVFAQEDQPDLLESIDRIVLPKARAGSPATQAPQAPKAARRGRPPKQATHATATPQVALPAAADEVAAE
;
A
#
# COMPACT_ATOMS: atom_id res chain seq x y z
N MET A 1 -2.26 -4.07 -10.31
CA MET A 1 -1.83 -5.41 -10.77
C MET A 1 -2.71 -6.45 -10.08
N THR A 2 -3.80 -6.84 -10.72
CA THR A 2 -4.76 -7.80 -10.16
C THR A 2 -4.27 -9.19 -10.54
N ALA A 3 -3.68 -9.92 -9.59
CA ALA A 3 -3.31 -11.30 -9.81
C ALA A 3 -4.59 -12.11 -10.05
N ARG A 4 -4.79 -12.57 -11.30
CA ARG A 4 -5.79 -13.57 -11.64
C ARG A 4 -5.39 -14.83 -10.90
N MET A 5 -5.96 -15.06 -9.72
CA MET A 5 -5.77 -16.32 -9.00
C MET A 5 -6.27 -17.45 -9.91
N PRO A 6 -5.48 -18.53 -10.06
CA PRO A 6 -5.90 -19.62 -10.91
C PRO A 6 -7.13 -20.28 -10.29
N SER A 7 -8.12 -20.59 -11.13
CA SER A 7 -9.35 -21.32 -10.79
C SER A 7 -9.13 -22.75 -10.27
N SER A 8 -7.91 -23.08 -9.83
CA SER A 8 -7.48 -24.35 -9.26
C SER A 8 -7.62 -24.41 -7.74
N GLU A 9 -8.41 -23.52 -7.14
CA GLU A 9 -8.74 -23.52 -5.70
C GLU A 9 -9.87 -24.48 -5.34
N SER A 10 -10.31 -25.34 -6.26
CA SER A 10 -11.36 -26.32 -5.98
C SER A 10 -11.02 -27.64 -6.65
N ILE A 11 -11.34 -28.73 -5.97
CA ILE A 11 -11.27 -30.07 -6.54
C ILE A 11 -12.30 -30.15 -7.67
N GLU A 12 -11.91 -30.74 -8.80
CA GLU A 12 -12.79 -30.87 -9.94
C GLU A 12 -14.04 -31.69 -9.57
N PRO A 13 -15.26 -31.22 -9.91
CA PRO A 13 -16.51 -31.89 -9.55
C PRO A 13 -16.58 -33.36 -9.98
N ALA A 14 -15.88 -33.70 -11.06
CA ALA A 14 -15.77 -35.07 -11.56
C ALA A 14 -15.22 -36.06 -10.53
N PHE A 15 -14.33 -35.64 -9.63
CA PHE A 15 -13.78 -36.51 -8.59
C PHE A 15 -14.81 -36.84 -7.50
N PHE A 16 -15.72 -35.91 -7.19
CA PHE A 16 -16.84 -36.18 -6.29
C PHE A 16 -17.85 -37.14 -6.93
N ALA A 17 -18.18 -36.93 -8.20
CA ALA A 17 -19.01 -37.86 -8.96
C ALA A 17 -18.38 -39.27 -9.05
N LEU A 18 -17.04 -39.34 -9.17
CA LEU A 18 -16.31 -40.61 -9.12
C LEU A 18 -16.43 -41.29 -7.75
N ARG A 19 -16.29 -40.54 -6.65
CA ARG A 19 -16.51 -41.05 -5.29
C ARG A 19 -17.93 -41.59 -5.13
N GLU A 20 -18.94 -40.87 -5.62
CA GLU A 20 -20.35 -41.32 -5.57
C GLU A 20 -20.58 -42.59 -6.40
N LEU A 21 -19.97 -42.70 -7.58
CA LEU A 21 -20.07 -43.88 -8.43
C LEU A 21 -19.48 -45.13 -7.75
N PHE A 22 -18.31 -44.98 -7.12
CA PHE A 22 -17.62 -46.06 -6.43
C PHE A 22 -18.24 -46.44 -5.08
N THR A 23 -18.87 -45.49 -4.38
CA THR A 23 -19.56 -45.75 -3.11
C THR A 23 -21.00 -46.22 -3.28
N GLY A 24 -21.62 -45.97 -4.43
CA GLY A 24 -22.98 -46.42 -4.77
C GLY A 24 -22.98 -47.58 -5.78
N PRO A 25 -23.20 -47.32 -7.08
CA PRO A 25 -23.38 -48.37 -8.09
C PRO A 25 -22.25 -49.40 -8.19
N LEU A 26 -21.00 -48.98 -8.01
CA LEU A 26 -19.82 -49.85 -8.13
C LEU A 26 -19.29 -50.35 -6.78
N ARG A 27 -20.04 -50.22 -5.68
CA ARG A 27 -19.57 -50.57 -4.33
C ARG A 27 -19.10 -52.01 -4.18
N GLY A 28 -19.65 -52.94 -4.98
CA GLY A 28 -19.27 -54.35 -4.99
C GLY A 28 -18.14 -54.72 -5.96
N VAL A 29 -17.65 -53.75 -6.74
CA VAL A 29 -16.64 -53.97 -7.78
C VAL A 29 -15.29 -53.45 -7.28
N SER A 30 -14.30 -54.33 -7.27
CA SER A 30 -12.91 -53.95 -7.01
C SER A 30 -12.12 -54.15 -8.30
N PHE A 31 -11.50 -53.06 -8.77
CA PHE A 31 -10.51 -53.14 -9.83
C PHE A 31 -9.12 -53.27 -9.20
N PRO A 32 -8.14 -53.85 -9.91
CA PRO A 32 -6.78 -53.93 -9.39
C PRO A 32 -6.24 -52.54 -8.99
N GLY A 33 -6.06 -52.33 -7.68
CA GLY A 33 -5.56 -51.07 -7.11
C GLY A 33 -6.54 -49.90 -7.06
N VAL A 34 -7.82 -50.10 -7.42
CA VAL A 34 -8.85 -49.05 -7.34
C VAL A 34 -10.17 -49.67 -6.86
N ASP A 35 -10.56 -49.27 -5.65
CA ASP A 35 -11.84 -49.61 -5.04
C ASP A 35 -12.49 -48.40 -4.37
N ALA A 36 -13.66 -48.60 -3.78
CA ALA A 36 -14.42 -47.54 -3.13
C ALA A 36 -13.65 -46.85 -2.00
N SER A 37 -12.90 -47.62 -1.20
CA SER A 37 -12.02 -47.07 -0.15
C SER A 37 -10.94 -46.19 -0.75
N THR A 38 -10.22 -46.68 -1.75
CA THR A 38 -9.09 -45.97 -2.37
C THR A 38 -9.55 -44.65 -2.99
N VAL A 39 -10.66 -44.66 -3.74
CA VAL A 39 -11.22 -43.43 -4.35
C VAL A 39 -11.66 -42.44 -3.28
N THR A 40 -12.35 -42.91 -2.22
CA THR A 40 -12.79 -42.05 -1.12
C THR A 40 -11.60 -41.42 -0.39
N GLU A 41 -10.59 -42.22 -0.04
CA GLU A 41 -9.40 -41.74 0.64
C GLU A 41 -8.64 -40.68 -0.18
N LEU A 42 -8.53 -40.86 -1.50
CA LEU A 42 -7.87 -39.90 -2.38
C LEU A 42 -8.63 -38.58 -2.48
N VAL A 43 -9.96 -38.62 -2.59
CA VAL A 43 -10.79 -37.41 -2.64
C VAL A 43 -10.75 -36.68 -1.30
N ASP A 44 -10.90 -37.40 -0.19
CA ASP A 44 -10.86 -36.81 1.14
C ASP A 44 -9.46 -36.23 1.47
N GLU A 45 -8.39 -36.88 1.01
CA GLU A 45 -7.03 -36.35 1.14
C GLU A 45 -6.82 -35.10 0.29
N ALA A 46 -7.38 -35.05 -0.92
CA ALA A 46 -7.36 -33.84 -1.73
C ALA A 46 -8.11 -32.69 -1.03
N GLU A 47 -9.27 -32.96 -0.41
CA GLU A 47 -10.04 -31.96 0.36
C GLU A 47 -9.19 -31.41 1.52
N ARG A 48 -8.61 -32.29 2.33
CA ARG A 48 -7.72 -31.89 3.44
C ARG A 48 -6.51 -31.08 2.97
N ARG A 49 -5.91 -31.44 1.84
CA ARG A 49 -4.77 -30.68 1.27
C ARG A 49 -5.21 -29.31 0.80
N LEU A 50 -6.38 -29.21 0.18
CA LEU A 50 -6.93 -27.93 -0.27
C LEU A 50 -7.19 -27.00 0.92
N GLU A 51 -7.80 -27.51 1.99
CA GLU A 51 -8.01 -26.75 3.23
C GLU A 51 -6.70 -26.25 3.84
N ARG A 52 -5.67 -27.11 3.89
CA ARG A 52 -4.33 -26.71 4.38
C ARG A 52 -3.70 -25.62 3.53
N VAL A 53 -3.85 -25.70 2.21
CA VAL A 53 -3.36 -24.66 1.30
C VAL A 53 -4.10 -23.34 1.52
N ALA A 54 -5.43 -23.39 1.67
CA ALA A 54 -6.23 -22.20 1.96
C ALA A 54 -5.83 -21.55 3.29
N ALA A 55 -5.66 -22.36 4.35
CA ALA A 55 -5.20 -21.89 5.65
C ALA A 55 -3.79 -21.27 5.59
N ALA A 56 -2.86 -21.90 4.88
CA ALA A 56 -1.50 -21.39 4.70
C ALA A 56 -1.49 -20.07 3.92
N ARG A 57 -2.34 -19.92 2.89
CA ARG A 57 -2.48 -18.67 2.14
C ARG A 57 -3.06 -17.55 3.00
N ALA A 58 -4.06 -17.84 3.83
CA ALA A 58 -4.62 -16.86 4.75
C ALA A 58 -3.55 -16.38 5.76
N ALA A 59 -2.83 -17.32 6.39
CA ALA A 59 -1.75 -16.99 7.31
C ALA A 59 -0.63 -16.17 6.65
N PHE A 60 -0.28 -16.50 5.39
CA PHE A 60 0.69 -15.72 4.63
C PHE A 60 0.20 -14.30 4.36
N ALA A 61 -1.06 -14.12 3.97
CA ALA A 61 -1.64 -12.81 3.73
C ALA A 61 -1.64 -11.95 5.02
N ASP A 62 -1.91 -12.56 6.17
CA ASP A 62 -1.84 -11.89 7.47
C ASP A 62 -0.42 -11.45 7.81
N ALA A 63 0.55 -12.38 7.75
CA ALA A 63 1.95 -12.08 8.02
C ALA A 63 2.52 -11.01 7.07
N HIS A 64 2.11 -11.02 5.80
CA HIS A 64 2.54 -10.03 4.82
C HIS A 64 1.96 -8.64 5.13
N ARG A 65 0.72 -8.55 5.64
CA ARG A 65 0.15 -7.28 6.10
C ARG A 65 0.89 -6.72 7.32
N GLU A 66 1.22 -7.58 8.27
CA GLU A 66 2.00 -7.21 9.45
C GLU A 66 3.41 -6.71 9.07
N LEU A 67 4.07 -7.39 8.13
CA LEU A 67 5.38 -6.96 7.61
C LEU A 67 5.32 -5.55 7.03
N ILE A 68 4.36 -5.28 6.14
CA ILE A 68 4.19 -3.95 5.54
C ILE A 68 3.95 -2.89 6.63
N ALA A 69 3.12 -3.20 7.63
CA ALA A 69 2.85 -2.28 8.74
C ALA A 69 4.11 -2.00 9.57
N ALA A 70 4.91 -3.03 9.87
CA ALA A 70 6.16 -2.90 10.61
C ALA A 70 7.21 -2.08 9.84
N GLU A 71 7.32 -2.29 8.53
CA GLU A 71 8.21 -1.52 7.65
C GLU A 71 7.81 -0.05 7.58
N SER A 72 6.50 0.24 7.48
CA SER A 72 5.99 1.62 7.52
C SER A 72 6.33 2.30 8.85
N ALA A 73 6.03 1.64 9.98
CA ALA A 73 6.30 2.17 11.31
C ALA A 73 7.80 2.42 11.54
N LEU A 74 8.66 1.51 11.06
CA LEU A 74 10.11 1.68 11.13
C LEU A 74 10.58 2.89 10.32
N SER A 75 10.07 3.06 9.09
CA SER A 75 10.39 4.18 8.22
C SER A 75 9.96 5.53 8.82
N GLU A 76 8.77 5.59 9.40
CA GLU A 76 8.25 6.77 10.10
C GLU A 76 9.11 7.13 11.33
N GLN A 77 9.49 6.13 12.11
CA GLN A 77 10.33 6.32 13.30
C GLN A 77 11.74 6.76 12.91
N GLN A 78 12.33 6.18 11.87
CA GLN A 78 13.63 6.60 11.33
C GLN A 78 13.60 8.04 10.82
N THR A 79 12.53 8.43 10.13
CA THR A 79 12.33 9.80 9.64
C THR A 79 12.24 10.79 10.80
N THR A 80 11.45 10.44 11.82
CA THR A 80 11.30 11.26 13.03
C THR A 80 12.61 11.38 13.81
N LEU A 81 13.32 10.27 13.99
CA LEU A 81 14.62 10.25 14.66
C LEU A 81 15.62 11.12 13.91
N LEU A 82 15.71 10.98 12.59
CA LEU A 82 16.63 11.76 11.76
C LEU A 82 16.32 13.26 11.87
N ALA A 83 15.06 13.66 11.78
CA ALA A 83 14.66 15.06 11.94
C ALA A 83 15.05 15.63 13.31
N LYS A 84 14.77 14.88 14.40
CA LYS A 84 15.14 15.28 15.76
C LYS A 84 16.65 15.34 15.96
N SER A 85 17.40 14.40 15.41
CA SER A 85 18.86 14.37 15.49
C SER A 85 19.50 15.57 14.79
N HIS A 86 19.00 15.99 13.62
CA HIS A 86 19.48 17.22 12.96
C HIS A 86 19.26 18.46 13.82
N VAL A 87 18.08 18.59 14.43
CA VAL A 87 17.76 19.70 15.35
C VAL A 87 18.65 19.64 16.60
N ALA A 88 18.85 18.47 17.18
CA ALA A 88 19.70 18.28 18.36
C ALA A 88 21.16 18.66 18.08
N ILE A 89 21.73 18.24 16.93
CA ILE A 89 23.08 18.64 16.52
C ILE A 89 23.17 20.15 16.31
N ALA A 90 22.16 20.78 15.71
CA ALA A 90 22.14 22.23 15.56
C ALA A 90 22.19 22.97 16.91
N TYR A 91 21.40 22.53 17.89
CA TYR A 91 21.46 23.10 19.24
C TYR A 91 22.78 22.81 19.95
N ALA A 92 23.31 21.59 19.83
CA ALA A 92 24.59 21.22 20.42
C ALA A 92 25.74 22.07 19.86
N ARG A 93 25.72 22.38 18.56
CA ARG A 93 26.68 23.30 17.94
C ARG A 93 26.61 24.70 18.52
N VAL A 94 25.40 25.27 18.64
CA VAL A 94 25.20 26.61 19.23
C VAL A 94 25.73 26.65 20.67
N PHE A 95 25.49 25.60 21.45
CA PHE A 95 25.99 25.50 22.82
C PHE A 95 27.52 25.38 22.90
N ALA A 96 28.14 24.59 22.02
CA ALA A 96 29.59 24.35 22.03
C ALA A 96 30.40 25.50 21.39
N GLN A 97 29.75 26.40 20.65
CA GLN A 97 30.40 27.46 19.87
C GLN A 97 31.20 28.46 20.72
N GLU A 98 30.80 28.70 21.98
CA GLU A 98 31.37 29.76 22.81
C GLU A 98 32.53 29.27 23.68
N ASP A 99 32.42 28.12 24.36
CA ASP A 99 33.36 27.74 25.44
C ASP A 99 33.95 26.32 25.34
N GLN A 100 33.59 25.50 24.34
CA GLN A 100 33.93 24.06 24.34
C GLN A 100 34.39 23.54 22.97
N PRO A 101 35.62 23.87 22.52
CA PRO A 101 36.12 23.48 21.20
C PRO A 101 36.24 21.95 21.00
N ASP A 102 36.62 21.21 22.04
CA ASP A 102 36.71 19.73 21.99
C ASP A 102 35.33 19.07 21.83
N LEU A 103 34.28 19.72 22.38
CA LEU A 103 32.90 19.26 22.22
C LEU A 103 32.40 19.54 20.79
N LEU A 104 32.73 20.70 20.23
CA LEU A 104 32.39 21.05 18.86
C LEU A 104 32.99 20.04 17.85
N GLU A 105 34.26 19.68 18.02
CA GLU A 105 34.92 18.68 17.16
C GLU A 105 34.23 17.31 17.27
N SER A 106 33.82 16.91 18.47
CA SER A 106 33.10 15.66 18.71
C SER A 106 31.72 15.66 18.03
N ILE A 107 31.02 16.78 18.03
CA ILE A 107 29.73 16.94 17.34
C ILE A 107 29.91 16.88 15.82
N ASP A 108 30.95 17.51 15.27
CA ASP A 108 31.20 17.55 13.83
C ASP A 108 31.62 16.20 13.24
N ARG A 109 32.15 15.29 14.06
CA ARG A 109 32.39 13.89 13.67
C ARG A 109 31.09 13.09 13.45
N ILE A 110 29.94 13.57 13.94
CA ILE A 110 28.64 12.90 13.77
C ILE A 110 28.07 13.23 12.38
N VAL A 111 28.19 12.29 11.45
CA VAL A 111 27.64 12.43 10.09
C VAL A 111 26.26 11.79 10.01
N LEU A 112 25.21 12.61 9.95
CA LEU A 112 23.84 12.14 9.71
C LEU A 112 23.51 12.11 8.21
N PRO A 113 22.68 11.17 7.75
CA PRO A 113 22.15 11.19 6.38
C PRO A 113 21.36 12.49 6.12
N LYS A 114 21.43 13.00 4.89
CA LYS A 114 20.65 14.18 4.50
C LYS A 114 19.16 13.90 4.69
N ALA A 115 18.49 14.75 5.46
CA ALA A 115 17.04 14.72 5.56
C ALA A 115 16.45 14.95 4.15
N ARG A 116 15.57 14.06 3.69
CA ARG A 116 14.86 14.29 2.42
C ARG A 116 14.00 15.55 2.57
N ALA A 117 14.19 16.51 1.65
CA ALA A 117 13.43 17.74 1.62
C ALA A 117 11.95 17.42 1.35
N GLY A 118 11.12 17.42 2.39
CA GLY A 118 9.71 17.03 2.27
C GLY A 118 9.03 16.65 3.58
N SER A 119 9.78 16.33 4.65
CA SER A 119 9.18 16.30 5.99
C SER A 119 8.79 17.73 6.38
N PRO A 120 7.52 18.00 6.73
CA PRO A 120 7.12 19.31 7.22
C PRO A 120 7.82 19.51 8.56
N ALA A 121 8.97 20.19 8.52
CA ALA A 121 9.56 20.77 9.70
C ALA A 121 8.48 21.65 10.32
N THR A 122 8.00 21.27 11.50
CA THR A 122 7.16 22.08 12.37
C THR A 122 7.69 23.51 12.31
N GLN A 123 6.87 24.39 11.74
CA GLN A 123 7.20 25.80 11.53
C GLN A 123 7.65 26.39 12.86
N ALA A 124 8.94 26.69 12.97
CA ALA A 124 9.40 27.70 13.91
C ALA A 124 8.70 29.02 13.51
N PRO A 125 8.20 29.83 14.47
CA PRO A 125 7.46 31.05 14.14
C PRO A 125 8.38 32.03 13.39
N GLN A 126 8.22 32.13 12.07
CA GLN A 126 8.81 33.22 11.33
C GLN A 126 8.05 34.50 11.71
N ALA A 127 8.75 35.43 12.36
CA ALA A 127 8.23 36.76 12.65
C ALA A 127 7.63 37.39 11.37
N PRO A 128 6.43 37.97 11.43
CA PRO A 128 5.73 38.45 10.26
C PRO A 128 6.47 39.65 9.65
N LYS A 129 6.97 39.50 8.42
CA LYS A 129 7.44 40.63 7.62
C LYS A 129 6.25 41.56 7.34
N ALA A 130 6.34 42.78 7.86
CA ALA A 130 5.32 43.81 7.73
C ALA A 130 4.91 44.05 6.27
N ALA A 131 3.62 43.86 5.99
CA ALA A 131 3.01 44.24 4.72
C ALA A 131 3.09 45.75 4.53
N ARG A 132 3.84 46.19 3.51
CA ARG A 132 3.88 47.60 3.08
C ARG A 132 2.52 47.97 2.47
N ARG A 133 1.69 48.64 3.27
CA ARG A 133 0.53 49.43 2.82
C ARG A 133 1.02 50.56 1.92
N GLY A 134 0.35 50.81 0.80
CA GLY A 134 0.51 52.10 0.10
C GLY A 134 0.46 52.12 -1.43
N ARG A 135 -0.29 51.24 -2.10
CA ARG A 135 -0.61 51.53 -3.52
C ARG A 135 -2.02 51.09 -3.89
N PRO A 136 -2.97 52.03 -4.11
CA PRO A 136 -4.27 51.69 -4.67
C PRO A 136 -4.09 51.28 -6.14
N PRO A 137 -4.58 50.10 -6.57
CA PRO A 137 -4.56 49.72 -7.98
C PRO A 137 -5.56 50.57 -8.76
N LYS A 138 -5.04 51.29 -9.75
CA LYS A 138 -5.76 52.12 -10.72
C LYS A 138 -6.61 51.23 -11.62
N GLN A 139 -7.93 51.41 -11.59
CA GLN A 139 -8.86 50.82 -12.54
C GLN A 139 -8.59 51.37 -13.96
N ALA A 140 -8.53 50.49 -14.95
CA ALA A 140 -8.68 50.84 -16.35
C ALA A 140 -9.53 49.75 -17.02
N THR A 141 -10.79 50.09 -17.25
CA THR A 141 -11.78 49.42 -18.10
C THR A 141 -11.53 49.70 -19.58
N HIS A 142 -12.20 48.90 -20.42
CA HIS A 142 -12.36 48.89 -21.89
C HIS A 142 -11.53 47.77 -22.57
N ALA A 143 -12.10 46.60 -22.91
CA ALA A 143 -13.22 46.26 -23.80
C ALA A 143 -12.87 46.35 -25.29
N THR A 144 -12.58 45.21 -25.93
CA THR A 144 -12.86 44.98 -27.36
C THR A 144 -13.02 43.48 -27.68
N ALA A 145 -14.25 43.14 -28.12
CA ALA A 145 -14.66 42.21 -29.18
C ALA A 145 -14.12 40.75 -29.28
N THR A 146 -15.07 39.83 -29.03
CA THR A 146 -15.40 38.51 -29.64
C THR A 146 -14.99 38.29 -31.12
N PRO A 147 -15.07 37.06 -31.72
CA PRO A 147 -15.71 35.82 -31.24
C PRO A 147 -14.93 34.49 -31.48
N GLN A 148 -15.24 33.42 -30.72
CA GLN A 148 -14.94 32.05 -31.15
C GLN A 148 -15.99 31.04 -30.70
N VAL A 149 -16.79 30.62 -31.69
CA VAL A 149 -17.45 29.32 -31.94
C VAL A 149 -17.71 28.42 -30.73
N ALA A 150 -18.99 28.33 -30.32
CA ALA A 150 -19.52 27.24 -29.51
C ALA A 150 -20.50 26.41 -30.37
N LEU A 151 -20.16 25.14 -30.56
CA LEU A 151 -20.98 24.10 -31.17
C LEU A 151 -22.09 23.67 -30.19
N PRO A 152 -23.33 23.44 -30.63
CA PRO A 152 -24.42 22.95 -29.78
C PRO A 152 -24.36 21.42 -29.61
N ALA A 153 -24.60 20.95 -28.38
CA ALA A 153 -24.83 19.55 -28.05
C ALA A 153 -26.08 19.45 -27.15
N ALA A 154 -27.17 18.87 -27.65
CA ALA A 154 -28.25 18.25 -26.88
C ALA A 154 -29.26 17.52 -27.80
N ALA A 155 -29.86 16.44 -27.26
CA ALA A 155 -30.79 15.45 -27.83
C ALA A 155 -30.07 14.34 -28.62
N ASP A 156 -29.85 13.12 -28.12
CA ASP A 156 -30.65 12.22 -27.26
C ASP A 156 -32.01 11.85 -27.88
N GLU A 157 -31.93 10.86 -28.77
CA GLU A 157 -32.98 10.02 -29.35
C GLU A 157 -32.24 8.70 -29.64
N VAL A 158 -32.63 7.52 -29.15
CA VAL A 158 -33.59 6.53 -29.67
C VAL A 158 -33.64 5.44 -28.55
N ALA A 159 -34.70 4.72 -28.19
CA ALA A 159 -35.71 4.08 -29.00
C ALA A 159 -36.83 3.56 -28.09
N ALA A 160 -38.08 3.71 -28.54
CA ALA A 160 -39.19 2.89 -28.13
C ALA A 160 -39.96 2.46 -29.38
N GLU A 161 -40.35 1.18 -29.35
CA GLU A 161 -41.27 0.45 -30.24
C GLU A 161 -40.68 -0.28 -31.45
#